data_AF-A0A3D8P576-F1
#
_entry.id   AF-A0A3D8P576-F1
#
_cell.length_a   1.000
_cell.length_b   1.000
_cell.length_c   1.000
_cell.angle_alpha   90.00
_cell.angle_beta   90.00
_cell.angle_gamma   90.00
#
_symmetry.space_group_name_H-M   'P 1'
#
loop_
_entity.id
_entity.type
_entity.pdbx_description
1 polymer ?
#
loop_
_entity_poly.entity_id
_entity_poly.type
_entity_poly.pdbx_seq_one_letter_code
_entity_poly.pdbx_strand_id
1 'polypeptide(L)'
;MQRGHRKVRVGRVVSDKMDKTVVVAIETLVRHKLYQKAVRRTKKVKAHDENNECRVGDKVLIMETRPLSKEKRWRVVQILERGRHLGEEVEEPAPEENA
;
A
#
# COMPACT_ATOMS: atom_id res chain seq x y z
N MET A 1 -8.03 2.35 -26.58
CA MET A 1 -7.77 3.67 -25.96
C MET A 1 -6.61 3.56 -24.97
N GLN A 2 -5.42 4.02 -25.36
CA GLN A 2 -4.29 4.11 -24.43
C GLN A 2 -4.59 5.21 -23.40
N ARG A 3 -4.77 4.82 -22.14
CA ARG A 3 -4.94 5.77 -21.03
C ARG A 3 -3.58 6.46 -20.82
N GLY A 4 -3.57 7.79 -20.72
CA GLY A 4 -2.34 8.57 -20.54
C GLY A 4 -1.47 8.09 -19.38
N HIS A 5 -0.16 8.37 -19.45
CA HIS A 5 0.84 7.91 -18.48
C HIS A 5 0.57 8.44 -17.06
N ARG A 6 -0.16 7.65 -16.26
CA ARG A 6 -0.43 7.95 -14.84
C ARG A 6 0.82 7.68 -14.02
N LYS A 7 1.09 8.53 -13.03
CA LYS A 7 2.22 8.31 -12.12
C LYS A 7 1.94 7.09 -11.24
N VAL A 8 2.94 6.23 -11.14
CA VAL A 8 2.93 5.05 -10.29
C VAL A 8 4.00 5.24 -9.22
N ARG A 9 3.69 4.86 -7.98
CA ARG A 9 4.62 4.96 -6.85
C ARG A 9 4.51 3.71 -5.99
N VAL A 10 5.62 3.38 -5.32
CA VAL A 10 5.66 2.33 -4.31
C VAL A 10 5.64 2.98 -2.95
N GLY A 11 4.92 2.39 -2.00
CA GLY A 11 4.89 2.85 -0.62
C GLY A 11 4.54 1.73 0.34
N ARG A 12 4.59 2.04 1.63
CA ARG A 12 4.22 1.12 2.71
C ARG A 12 2.90 1.53 3.34
N VAL A 13 2.04 0.57 3.64
CA VAL A 13 0.77 0.81 4.34
C VAL A 13 1.06 1.12 5.80
N VAL A 14 0.58 2.27 6.28
CA VAL A 14 0.73 2.75 7.66
C VAL A 14 -0.55 2.51 8.47
N SER A 15 -1.72 2.57 7.83
CA SER A 15 -3.02 2.40 8.49
C SER A 15 -4.06 1.92 7.49
N ASP A 16 -4.85 0.95 7.93
CA ASP A 16 -5.99 0.30 7.27
C ASP A 16 -7.32 0.52 8.01
N LYS A 17 -7.35 1.42 9.01
CA LYS A 17 -8.53 1.64 9.88
C LYS A 17 -9.79 2.18 9.19
N MET A 18 -9.70 2.56 7.91
CA MET A 18 -10.81 3.19 7.18
C MET A 18 -11.38 2.21 6.16
N ASP A 19 -12.70 2.22 5.98
CA ASP A 19 -13.32 1.40 4.94
C ASP A 19 -12.90 1.84 3.53
N LYS A 20 -12.60 0.85 2.69
CA LYS A 20 -12.19 0.97 1.29
C LYS A 20 -11.01 1.92 1.05
N THR A 21 -10.19 2.11 2.07
CA THR A 21 -9.15 3.15 2.07
C THR A 21 -7.97 2.81 2.95
N VAL A 22 -6.78 2.90 2.39
CA VAL A 22 -5.54 2.74 3.14
C VAL A 22 -4.68 4.01 3.09
N VAL A 23 -3.96 4.26 4.18
CA VAL A 23 -2.95 5.33 4.26
C VAL A 23 -1.60 4.75 3.90
N VAL A 24 -1.04 5.21 2.79
CA VAL A 24 0.25 4.77 2.26
C VAL A 24 1.29 5.86 2.50
N ALA A 25 2.42 5.48 3.09
CA ALA A 25 3.61 6.33 3.17
C ALA A 25 4.47 6.12 1.93
N ILE A 26 4.66 7.19 1.16
CA ILE A 26 5.58 7.26 0.05
C ILE A 26 6.84 7.94 0.55
N GLU A 27 7.98 7.28 0.34
CA GLU A 27 9.29 7.87 0.62
C GLU A 27 9.92 8.38 -0.68
N THR A 28 10.58 9.52 -0.62
CA THR A 28 11.33 10.07 -1.76
C THR A 28 12.64 10.68 -1.26
N LEU A 29 13.73 10.38 -1.95
CA LEU A 29 15.03 11.00 -1.69
C LEU A 29 15.08 12.36 -2.40
N VAL A 30 15.21 13.44 -1.63
CA VAL A 30 15.29 14.80 -2.17
C VAL A 30 16.59 15.43 -1.67
N ARG A 31 17.32 16.11 -2.56
CA ARG A 31 18.52 16.86 -2.16
C ARG A 31 18.10 18.17 -1.51
N HIS A 32 18.66 18.48 -0.35
CA HIS A 32 18.45 19.77 0.30
C HIS A 32 18.98 20.90 -0.57
N LYS A 33 18.23 22.00 -0.75
CA LYS A 33 18.57 23.05 -1.72
C LYS A 33 19.92 23.71 -1.45
N LEU A 34 20.21 24.05 -0.19
CA LEU A 34 21.43 24.77 0.19
C LEU A 34 22.64 23.84 0.35
N TYR A 35 22.44 22.69 0.98
CA TYR A 35 23.53 21.80 1.42
C TYR A 35 23.75 20.60 0.51
N GLN A 36 22.84 20.37 -0.45
CA GLN A 36 22.85 19.26 -1.41
C GLN A 36 22.88 17.84 -0.81
N LYS A 37 22.83 17.71 0.52
CA LYS A 37 22.69 16.45 1.26
C LYS A 37 21.38 15.76 0.87
N ALA A 38 21.44 14.45 0.65
CA ALA A 38 20.27 13.64 0.40
C ALA A 38 19.43 13.48 1.68
N VAL A 39 18.18 13.91 1.63
CA VAL A 39 17.21 13.83 2.74
C VAL A 39 16.03 12.96 2.31
N ARG A 40 15.59 12.05 3.18
CA ARG A 40 14.39 11.24 2.97
C ARG A 40 13.17 12.09 3.34
N ARG A 41 12.25 12.29 2.40
CA ARG A 41 10.97 12.96 2.62
C ARG A 41 9.84 11.94 2.52
N THR A 42 9.05 11.84 3.58
CA THR A 42 7.91 10.92 3.63
C THR A 42 6.61 11.70 3.45
N LYS A 43 5.76 11.27 2.51
CA LYS A 43 4.43 11.83 2.29
C LYS A 43 3.38 10.73 2.50
N LYS A 44 2.38 11.00 3.32
CA LYS A 44 1.22 10.12 3.49
C LYS A 44 0.17 10.47 2.44
N VAL A 45 -0.37 9.45 1.77
CA VAL A 45 -1.46 9.60 0.80
C VAL A 45 -2.56 8.59 1.10
N LYS A 46 -3.81 8.94 0.78
CA LYS A 46 -4.95 8.03 0.88
C LYS A 46 -5.14 7.33 -0.46
N ALA A 47 -5.04 6.01 -0.44
CA ALA A 47 -5.27 5.15 -1.59
C ALA A 47 -6.61 4.42 -1.43
N HIS A 48 -7.33 4.27 -2.53
CA HIS A 48 -8.54 3.46 -2.60
C HIS A 48 -8.18 1.99 -2.82
N ASP A 49 -8.77 1.16 -1.99
CA ASP A 49 -8.74 -0.30 -2.06
C ASP A 49 -10.21 -0.73 -1.99
N GLU A 50 -10.73 -1.45 -3.00
CA GLU A 50 -12.15 -1.82 -3.04
C GLU A 50 -12.46 -3.03 -2.15
N ASN A 51 -11.49 -3.94 -2.02
CA ASN A 51 -11.66 -5.23 -1.35
C ASN A 51 -11.07 -5.24 0.08
N ASN A 52 -10.47 -4.13 0.54
CA ASN A 52 -9.78 -4.04 1.83
C ASN A 52 -8.73 -5.16 2.02
N GLU A 53 -8.03 -5.52 0.95
CA GLU A 53 -7.04 -6.62 0.97
C GLU A 53 -5.73 -6.20 1.63
N CYS A 54 -5.42 -4.90 1.64
CA CYS A 54 -4.15 -4.38 2.16
C CYS A 54 -4.15 -4.32 3.69
N ARG A 55 -3.11 -4.87 4.32
CA ARG A 55 -2.89 -4.80 5.77
C ARG A 55 -1.77 -3.81 6.12
N VAL A 56 -1.71 -3.41 7.39
CA VAL A 56 -0.61 -2.58 7.90
C VAL A 56 0.73 -3.28 7.69
N GLY A 57 1.70 -2.53 7.14
CA GLY A 57 3.05 -3.02 6.92
C GLY A 57 3.32 -3.53 5.51
N ASP A 58 2.28 -3.76 4.69
CA ASP A 58 2.40 -4.21 3.30
C ASP A 58 3.10 -3.17 2.41
N LYS A 59 3.86 -3.67 1.43
CA LYS A 59 4.45 -2.87 0.36
C LYS A 59 3.51 -2.89 -0.84
N VAL A 60 3.00 -1.72 -1.22
CA VAL A 60 1.96 -1.59 -2.23
C VAL A 60 2.40 -0.68 -3.37
N LEU A 61 1.98 -1.05 -4.58
CA LEU A 61 2.06 -0.25 -5.78
C LEU A 61 0.77 0.57 -5.92
N ILE A 62 0.90 1.89 -5.94
CA ILE A 62 -0.22 2.83 -6.05
C ILE A 62 -0.12 3.64 -7.34
N MET A 63 -1.28 3.93 -7.93
CA MET A 63 -1.41 4.70 -9.17
C MET A 63 -2.34 5.90 -8.96
N GLU A 64 -2.01 7.02 -9.60
CA GLU A 64 -2.92 8.18 -9.63
C GLU A 64 -4.22 7.85 -10.35
N THR A 65 -5.33 8.35 -9.81
CA THR A 65 -6.66 8.19 -10.39
C THR A 65 -7.42 9.51 -10.34
N ARG A 66 -8.61 9.54 -10.94
CA ARG A 66 -9.53 10.66 -10.75
C ARG A 66 -9.79 10.85 -9.25
N PRO A 67 -10.10 12.06 -8.78
CA PRO A 67 -10.50 12.26 -7.38
C PRO A 67 -11.69 11.35 -7.05
N LEU A 68 -11.51 10.43 -6.10
CA LEU A 68 -12.59 9.58 -5.59
C LEU A 68 -13.25 10.19 -4.35
N SER A 69 -12.55 11.12 -3.70
CA SER A 69 -13.01 11.88 -2.55
C SER A 69 -12.18 13.18 -2.45
N LYS A 70 -12.36 13.96 -1.38
CA LYS A 70 -11.62 15.19 -1.10
C LYS A 70 -10.10 14.98 -1.16
N GLU A 71 -9.63 13.87 -0.58
CA GLU A 71 -8.20 13.57 -0.43
C GLU A 71 -7.75 12.29 -1.15
N LYS A 72 -8.67 11.38 -1.48
CA LYS A 72 -8.37 10.09 -2.13
C LYS A 72 -8.16 10.29 -3.63
N ARG A 73 -6.90 10.28 -4.05
CA ARG A 73 -6.46 10.47 -5.46
C ARG A 73 -5.58 9.34 -5.99
N TRP A 74 -5.38 8.31 -5.17
CA TRP A 74 -4.56 7.14 -5.49
C TRP A 74 -5.43 5.90 -5.42
N ARG A 75 -5.12 4.88 -6.23
CA ARG A 75 -5.68 3.53 -6.13
C ARG A 75 -4.56 2.54 -5.87
N VAL A 76 -4.84 1.50 -5.12
CA VAL A 76 -3.95 0.34 -5.05
C VAL A 76 -4.04 -0.41 -6.38
N VAL A 77 -2.90 -0.85 -6.90
CA VAL A 77 -2.80 -1.65 -8.13
C VAL A 77 -2.37 -3.06 -7.80
N GLN A 78 -1.35 -3.20 -6.96
CA GLN A 78 -0.75 -4.47 -6.62
C GLN A 78 -0.13 -4.41 -5.24
N ILE A 79 -0.26 -5.51 -4.48
CA ILE A 79 0.51 -5.75 -3.27
C ILE A 79 1.81 -6.45 -3.70
N LEU A 80 2.95 -5.79 -3.50
CA LEU A 80 4.27 -6.31 -3.90
C LEU A 80 4.83 -7.26 -2.85
N GLU A 81 4.61 -6.96 -1.58
CA GLU A 81 5.12 -7.74 -0.46
C GLU A 81 4.11 -7.64 0.68
N ARG A 82 3.62 -8.79 1.16
CA ARG A 82 2.82 -8.84 2.38
C ARG A 82 3.78 -8.70 3.56
N GLY A 83 3.53 -7.71 4.42
CA GLY A 83 4.28 -7.56 5.66
C GLY A 83 4.14 -8.85 6.46
N ARG A 84 5.24 -9.35 7.03
CA ARG A 84 5.22 -10.55 7.88
C ARG A 84 4.22 -10.35 9.01
N HIS A 85 3.00 -10.81 8.82
CA HIS A 85 2.08 -11.08 9.89
C HIS A 85 2.58 -12.39 10.48
N LEU A 86 3.22 -12.33 11.64
CA LEU A 86 3.40 -13.53 12.46
C LEU A 86 1.99 -14.04 12.78
N GLY A 87 1.64 -15.23 12.27
CA GLY A 87 0.35 -15.87 12.52
C GLY A 87 -0.37 -16.34 11.26
N GLU A 88 0.18 -17.34 10.57
CA GLU A 88 -0.63 -18.43 10.03
C GLU A 88 -0.15 -19.68 10.76
N GLU A 89 -0.87 -20.05 11.82
CA GLU A 89 -0.86 -21.42 12.31
C GLU A 89 -1.47 -22.27 11.20
N VAL A 90 -0.68 -23.20 10.67
CA VAL A 90 -1.18 -24.23 9.76
C VAL A 90 -2.04 -25.14 10.61
N GLU A 91 -3.37 -25.01 10.51
CA GLU A 91 -4.29 -25.96 11.12
C GLU A 91 -4.14 -27.27 10.34
N GLU A 92 -3.42 -28.22 10.94
CA GLU A 92 -3.32 -29.59 10.43
C GLU A 92 -4.75 -30.15 10.34
N PRO A 93 -5.22 -30.62 9.17
CA PRO A 93 -6.50 -31.31 9.12
C PRO A 93 -6.40 -32.56 9.99
N ALA A 94 -7.34 -32.70 10.93
CA ALA A 94 -7.44 -33.83 11.84
C ALA A 94 -7.27 -35.15 11.07
N PRO A 95 -6.50 -36.12 11.59
CA PRO A 95 -6.41 -37.41 10.95
C PRO A 95 -7.80 -38.02 10.89
N GLU A 96 -8.27 -38.29 9.67
CA GLU A 96 -9.45 -39.10 9.42
C GLU A 96 -9.22 -40.47 10.07
N GLU A 97 -9.79 -40.68 11.26
CA GLU A 97 -10.02 -42.03 11.79
C GLU A 97 -11.00 -42.73 10.85
N ASN A 98 -10.43 -43.50 9.93
CA ASN A 98 -11.11 -44.54 9.19
C ASN A 98 -11.19 -45.80 10.07
N ALA A 99 -12.36 -46.44 9.99
CA ALA A 99 -12.72 -47.82 10.39
C ALA A 99 -13.26 -48.03 11.81
#